data_AF-A0A3M8T8E1-F1
#
_entry.id   AF-A0A3M8T8E1-F1
#
_cell.length_a   1.000
_cell.length_b   1.000
_cell.length_c   1.000
_cell.angle_alpha   90.00
_cell.angle_beta   90.00
_cell.angle_gamma   90.00
#
_symmetry.space_group_name_H-M   'P 1'
#
loop_
_entity.id
_entity.type
_entity.pdbx_description
1 polymer ?
#
loop_
_entity_poly.entity_id
_entity_poly.type
_entity_poly.pdbx_seq_one_letter_code
_entity_poly.pdbx_strand_id
1 'polypeptide(L)'
;MTTEETQFTVGKTTFYQGENGTHPLFRIEPGIPCRDAREQSSELMGYVRELTITGLMDEKPMMIWAAHYLSAMAKALMDDAE
;
A
#
# COMPACT_ATOMS: atom_id res chain seq x y z
N MET A 1 7.71 -14.32 -29.81
CA MET A 1 6.96 -13.42 -28.92
C MET A 1 6.69 -14.21 -27.66
N THR A 2 7.41 -13.93 -26.59
CA THR A 2 7.08 -14.46 -25.27
C THR A 2 5.80 -13.78 -24.84
N THR A 3 4.71 -14.51 -24.76
CA THR A 3 3.50 -14.07 -24.08
C THR A 3 3.89 -13.86 -22.63
N GLU A 4 4.09 -12.62 -22.20
CA GLU A 4 4.17 -12.33 -20.77
C GLU A 4 2.82 -12.74 -20.18
N GLU A 5 2.80 -13.82 -19.42
CA GLU A 5 1.63 -14.17 -18.62
C GLU A 5 1.34 -12.98 -17.70
N THR A 6 0.17 -12.38 -17.86
CA THR A 6 -0.27 -11.32 -16.96
C THR A 6 -0.36 -11.91 -15.56
N GLN A 7 0.50 -11.46 -14.66
CA GLN A 7 0.42 -11.81 -13.25
C GLN A 7 -0.70 -11.01 -12.60
N PHE A 8 -1.36 -11.62 -11.62
CA PHE A 8 -2.44 -10.99 -10.87
C PHE A 8 -2.17 -11.12 -9.37
N THR A 9 -2.64 -10.14 -8.60
CA THR A 9 -2.62 -10.18 -7.14
C THR A 9 -3.27 -11.47 -6.62
N VAL A 10 -2.65 -12.07 -5.61
CA VAL A 10 -3.09 -13.35 -5.03
C VAL A 10 -4.08 -13.17 -3.88
N GLY A 11 -4.22 -11.96 -3.35
CA GLY A 11 -5.13 -11.59 -2.28
C GLY A 11 -4.79 -12.24 -0.94
N LYS A 12 -3.50 -12.38 -0.61
CA LYS A 12 -3.02 -13.00 0.64
C LYS A 12 -2.51 -11.99 1.65
N THR A 13 -2.10 -10.80 1.19
CA THR A 13 -1.56 -9.77 2.09
C THR A 13 -2.68 -9.02 2.81
N THR A 14 -2.58 -8.94 4.14
CA THR A 14 -3.60 -8.41 5.05
C THR A 14 -3.08 -7.25 5.90
N PHE A 15 -3.97 -6.31 6.21
CA PHE A 15 -3.73 -5.16 7.07
C PHE A 15 -4.18 -5.44 8.50
N TYR A 16 -3.23 -5.55 9.41
CA TYR A 16 -3.50 -5.79 10.83
C TYR A 16 -3.60 -4.47 11.59
N GLN A 17 -4.84 -4.03 11.82
CA GLN A 17 -5.15 -2.77 12.52
C GLN A 17 -6.32 -2.89 13.50
N GLY A 18 -6.91 -4.08 13.64
CA GLY A 18 -8.01 -4.30 14.58
C GLY A 18 -7.50 -4.45 16.02
N GLU A 19 -8.23 -5.17 16.86
CA GLU A 19 -7.95 -5.25 18.30
C GLU A 19 -6.45 -5.56 18.60
N ASN A 20 -5.82 -4.66 19.35
CA ASN A 20 -4.39 -4.68 19.70
C ASN A 20 -3.41 -4.77 18.52
N GLY A 21 -3.83 -4.37 17.31
CA GLY A 21 -3.02 -4.49 16.09
C GLY A 21 -2.84 -5.93 15.59
N THR A 22 -3.67 -6.87 16.06
CA THR A 22 -3.54 -8.31 15.74
C THR A 22 -4.63 -8.85 14.83
N HIS A 23 -5.76 -8.14 14.71
CA HIS A 23 -6.86 -8.56 13.85
C HIS A 23 -6.75 -7.94 12.45
N PRO A 24 -6.88 -8.73 11.38
CA PRO A 24 -6.90 -8.19 10.02
C PRO A 24 -8.20 -7.42 9.78
N LEU A 25 -8.10 -6.20 9.28
CA LEU A 25 -9.26 -5.37 8.92
C LEU A 25 -9.47 -5.29 7.41
N PHE A 26 -8.38 -5.25 6.65
CA PHE A 26 -8.41 -5.16 5.19
C PHE A 26 -7.48 -6.21 4.58
N ARG A 27 -7.69 -6.52 3.30
CA ARG A 27 -6.86 -7.44 2.52
C ARG A 27 -6.77 -6.92 1.09
N ILE A 28 -5.68 -7.23 0.40
CA ILE A 28 -5.58 -6.99 -1.03
C ILE A 28 -6.61 -7.86 -1.76
N GLU A 29 -7.29 -7.27 -2.74
CA GLU A 29 -8.24 -7.99 -3.57
C GLU A 29 -7.49 -8.80 -4.64
N PRO A 30 -7.77 -10.11 -4.79
CA PRO A 30 -7.14 -10.92 -5.82
C PRO A 30 -7.62 -10.55 -7.23
N GLY A 31 -6.86 -10.93 -8.25
CA GLY A 31 -7.27 -10.80 -9.64
C GLY A 31 -7.04 -9.40 -10.25
N ILE A 32 -6.29 -8.53 -9.58
CA ILE A 32 -5.85 -7.24 -10.12
C ILE A 32 -4.55 -7.46 -10.88
N PRO A 33 -4.37 -6.95 -12.11
CA PRO A 33 -3.10 -7.05 -12.82
C PRO A 33 -1.95 -6.50 -11.96
N CYS A 34 -0.86 -7.27 -11.80
CA CYS A 34 0.26 -6.86 -10.95
C CYS A 34 0.90 -5.55 -11.42
N ARG A 35 0.87 -5.26 -12.72
CA ARG A 35 1.31 -3.96 -13.26
C ARG A 35 0.55 -2.80 -12.63
N ASP A 36 -0.77 -2.90 -12.60
CA ASP A 36 -1.66 -1.85 -12.09
C ASP A 36 -1.53 -1.74 -10.57
N ALA A 37 -1.38 -2.86 -9.86
CA ALA A 37 -1.09 -2.88 -8.43
C ALA A 37 0.24 -2.17 -8.09
N ARG A 38 1.31 -2.41 -8.87
CA ARG A 38 2.62 -1.74 -8.68
C ARG A 38 2.56 -0.25 -9.02
N GLU A 39 1.80 0.12 -10.05
CA GLU A 39 1.56 1.51 -10.43
C GLU A 39 0.85 2.25 -9.30
N GLN A 40 -0.24 1.68 -8.77
CA GLN A 40 -0.95 2.23 -7.62
C GLN A 40 -0.08 2.33 -6.36
N SER A 41 0.77 1.34 -6.08
CA SER A 41 1.73 1.37 -4.98
C SER A 41 2.72 2.54 -5.12
N SER A 42 3.17 2.82 -6.34
CA SER A 42 4.07 3.94 -6.64
C SER A 42 3.41 5.29 -6.40
N GLU A 43 2.14 5.46 -6.79
CA GLU A 43 1.36 6.67 -6.50
C GLU A 43 1.20 6.90 -4.99
N LEU A 44 0.86 5.85 -4.24
CA LEU A 44 0.74 5.92 -2.78
C LEU A 44 2.04 6.39 -2.14
N MET A 45 3.19 5.88 -2.60
CA MET A 45 4.51 6.32 -2.12
C MET A 45 4.79 7.79 -2.46
N GLY A 46 4.26 8.31 -3.57
CA GLY A 46 4.27 9.74 -3.88
C GLY A 46 3.55 10.56 -2.81
N TYR A 47 2.35 10.15 -2.41
CA TYR A 47 1.61 10.83 -1.33
C TYR A 47 2.29 10.71 0.03
N VAL A 48 2.86 9.53 0.34
CA VAL A 48 3.63 9.31 1.57
C VAL A 48 4.75 10.34 1.68
N ARG A 49 5.51 10.56 0.59
CA ARG A 49 6.60 11.53 0.58
C ARG A 49 6.10 12.94 0.89
N GLU A 50 5.09 13.41 0.18
CA GLU A 50 4.56 14.77 0.34
C GLU A 50 3.96 14.98 1.75
N LEU A 51 3.19 14.01 2.25
CA LEU A 51 2.60 14.07 3.58
C LEU A 51 3.65 14.02 4.69
N THR A 52 4.72 13.26 4.51
CA THR A 52 5.81 13.19 5.49
C THR A 52 6.55 14.52 5.56
N ILE A 53 6.91 15.11 4.42
CA ILE A 53 7.61 16.39 4.36
C ILE A 53 6.73 17.51 4.94
N THR A 54 5.48 17.62 4.47
CA THR A 54 4.54 18.65 4.93
C THR A 54 4.21 18.48 6.41
N GLY A 55 3.95 17.24 6.83
CA GLY A 55 3.61 16.93 8.23
C GLY A 55 4.74 17.27 9.20
N LEU A 56 6.00 17.06 8.78
CA LEU A 56 7.16 17.43 9.57
C LEU A 56 7.39 18.95 9.60
N MET A 57 7.29 19.62 8.45
CA MET A 57 7.54 21.07 8.35
C MET A 57 6.50 21.91 9.08
N ASP A 58 5.22 21.51 9.00
CA ASP A 58 4.10 22.26 9.57
C ASP A 58 3.69 21.76 10.97
N GLU A 59 4.44 20.83 11.57
CA GLU A 59 4.12 20.19 12.86
C GLU A 59 2.68 19.59 12.87
N LYS A 60 2.29 18.93 11.78
CA LYS A 60 0.97 18.29 11.61
C LYS A 60 1.08 16.77 11.79
N PRO A 61 1.00 16.25 13.03
CA PRO A 61 1.20 14.82 13.30
C PRO A 61 0.18 13.93 12.58
N MET A 62 -1.03 14.41 12.32
CA MET A 62 -2.03 13.66 11.56
C MET A 62 -1.59 13.33 10.13
N MET A 63 -0.81 14.21 9.48
CA MET A 63 -0.28 13.95 8.14
C MET A 63 0.79 12.85 8.17
N ILE A 64 1.61 12.82 9.23
CA ILE A 64 2.62 11.77 9.43
C ILE A 64 1.94 10.42 9.67
N TRP A 65 0.86 10.39 10.47
CA TRP A 65 0.08 9.15 10.67
C TRP A 65 -0.61 8.69 9.38
N ALA A 66 -1.16 9.61 8.59
CA ALA A 66 -1.70 9.27 7.27
C ALA A 66 -0.62 8.68 6.36
N ALA A 67 0.57 9.28 6.32
CA ALA A 67 1.71 8.76 5.56
C ALA A 67 2.13 7.36 6.05
N HIS A 68 2.12 7.12 7.36
CA HIS A 68 2.42 5.81 7.92
C HIS A 68 1.43 4.73 7.43
N TYR A 69 0.13 5.02 7.46
CA TYR A 69 -0.87 4.07 6.97
C TYR A 69 -0.81 3.86 5.45
N LEU A 70 -0.62 4.92 4.67
CA LEU A 70 -0.46 4.82 3.22
C LEU A 70 0.80 4.04 2.83
N SER A 71 1.89 4.17 3.61
CA SER A 71 3.12 3.39 3.40
C SER A 71 2.86 1.90 3.60
N ALA A 72 2.11 1.54 4.65
CA ALA A 72 1.70 0.15 4.88
C ALA A 72 0.83 -0.37 3.72
N MET A 73 -0.03 0.48 3.14
CA MET A 73 -0.85 0.13 1.98
C MET A 73 -0.03 -0.10 0.72
N ALA A 74 0.90 0.80 0.41
CA ALA A 74 1.79 0.65 -0.73
C ALA A 74 2.63 -0.63 -0.61
N LYS A 75 3.16 -0.91 0.59
CA LYS A 75 3.92 -2.12 0.86
C LYS A 75 3.08 -3.38 0.66
N ALA A 76 1.90 -3.44 1.28
CA ALA A 76 1.05 -4.62 1.19
C ALA A 76 0.63 -4.93 -0.26
N LEU A 77 0.35 -3.89 -1.04
CA LEU A 77 -0.01 -4.02 -2.44
C LEU A 77 1.18 -4.50 -3.30
N MET A 78 2.40 -4.05 -2.98
CA MET A 78 3.62 -4.50 -3.66
C MET A 78 3.95 -5.95 -3.29
N ASP A 79 3.90 -6.31 -2.02
CA ASP A 79 4.15 -7.67 -1.51
C ASP A 79 3.16 -8.70 -2.12
N ASP A 80 1.92 -8.31 -2.43
CA ASP A 80 0.92 -9.20 -3.06
C ASP A 80 1.03 -9.27 -4.60
N ALA A 81 1.80 -8.36 -5.20
CA ALA A 81 2.01 -8.21 -6.65
C ALA A 81 3.41 -8.65 -7.13
N GLU A 82 4.19 -9.30 -6.26
CA GLU A 82 5.42 -10.05 -6.58
C GLU A 82 5.11 -11.38 -7.29
#